data_AF-A0A5N9F0Z9-F1
#
_entry.id   AF-A0A5N9F0Z9-F1
#
_cell.length_a   1.000
_cell.length_b   1.000
_cell.length_c   1.000
_cell.angle_alpha   90.00
_cell.angle_beta   90.00
_cell.angle_gamma   90.00
#
_symmetry.space_group_name_H-M   'P 1'
#
loop_
_entity.id
_entity.type
_entity.pdbx_description
1 polymer ?
#
loop_
_entity_poly.entity_id
_entity_poly.type
_entity_poly.pdbx_seq_one_letter_code
_entity_poly.pdbx_strand_id
1 'polypeptide(L)'
;MDLVTREVDQELLQEGAEAVLKTVTDKVISTANGMDLITPMTTPLGEMPAGQFIMTPMMDMVVHRWDLASATGQNNDIDSSIAEICIGILAPPFLEDGCRNGAFGPEVVVPTTGTAQARLLGLVGRTSSI
;
A
#
# COMPACT_ATOMS: atom_id res chain seq x y z
N MET A 1 0.04 20.60 -2.13
CA MET A 1 -1.23 20.07 -1.61
C MET A 1 -0.89 19.45 -0.26
N ASP A 2 -1.18 20.16 0.83
CA ASP A 2 -0.87 19.71 2.19
C ASP A 2 -1.80 18.56 2.57
N LEU A 3 -1.28 17.34 2.52
CA LEU A 3 -1.98 16.13 2.96
C LEU A 3 -1.67 15.75 4.42
N VAL A 4 -0.84 16.53 5.13
CA VAL A 4 -0.15 16.07 6.36
C VAL A 4 -0.74 16.62 7.68
N THR A 5 -1.76 17.47 7.68
CA THR A 5 -2.31 18.02 8.95
C THR A 5 -3.83 18.06 9.01
N ARG A 6 -4.52 16.99 8.64
CA ARG A 6 -5.86 16.77 9.22
C ARG A 6 -5.67 16.09 10.57
N GLU A 7 -5.90 16.84 11.65
CA GLU A 7 -6.16 16.26 12.97
C GLU A 7 -7.22 15.17 12.81
N VAL A 8 -6.85 13.93 13.11
CA VAL A 8 -7.76 12.78 13.09
C VAL A 8 -8.35 12.61 14.50
N ASP A 9 -8.84 13.72 15.07
CA ASP A 9 -9.41 13.76 16.43
C ASP A 9 -10.89 13.39 16.46
N GLN A 10 -11.42 12.86 15.35
CA GLN A 10 -12.77 12.33 15.33
C GLN A 10 -12.80 10.97 16.03
N GLU A 11 -13.72 10.83 16.98
CA GLU A 11 -14.03 9.56 17.63
C GLU A 11 -14.28 8.50 16.54
N LEU A 12 -13.46 7.44 16.55
CA LEU A 12 -13.62 6.33 15.62
C LEU A 12 -15.03 5.76 15.82
N LEU A 13 -15.91 5.94 14.84
CA LEU A 13 -17.22 5.32 14.84
C LEU A 13 -17.00 3.80 14.95
N GLN A 14 -17.30 3.22 16.11
CA GLN A 14 -17.18 1.77 16.35
C GLN A 14 -18.05 0.98 15.37
N GLU A 15 -19.13 1.58 14.88
CA GLU A 15 -20.05 1.00 13.92
C GLU A 15 -19.90 1.69 12.55
N GLY A 16 -19.64 0.90 11.51
CA GLY A 16 -19.69 1.37 10.12
C GLY A 16 -18.37 1.37 9.34
N ALA A 17 -17.20 1.30 9.98
CA ALA A 17 -15.92 1.27 9.26
C ALA A 17 -15.80 0.06 8.32
N GLU A 18 -16.20 -1.13 8.79
CA GLU A 18 -16.25 -2.34 7.98
C GLU A 18 -17.22 -2.20 6.80
N ALA A 19 -18.43 -1.70 7.06
CA ALA A 19 -19.46 -1.53 6.03
C ALA A 19 -19.03 -0.51 4.96
N VAL A 20 -18.38 0.58 5.38
CA VAL A 20 -17.80 1.59 4.48
C VAL A 20 -16.66 0.98 3.68
N LEU A 21 -15.74 0.25 4.30
CA LEU A 21 -14.63 -0.40 3.60
C LEU A 21 -15.14 -1.38 2.54
N LYS A 22 -16.13 -2.21 2.88
CA LYS A 22 -16.76 -3.13 1.92
C LYS A 22 -17.40 -2.38 0.76
N THR A 23 -18.21 -1.37 1.05
CA THR A 23 -18.89 -0.55 0.04
C THR A 23 -17.89 0.14 -0.90
N VAL A 24 -16.83 0.73 -0.35
CA VAL A 24 -15.78 1.39 -1.13
C VAL A 24 -15.01 0.37 -1.97
N THR A 25 -14.69 -0.79 -1.39
CA THR A 25 -13.99 -1.88 -2.10
C THR A 25 -14.81 -2.37 -3.28
N ASP A 26 -16.11 -2.63 -3.10
CA ASP A 26 -17.00 -3.07 -4.19
C ASP A 26 -17.06 -2.04 -5.32
N LYS A 27 -17.12 -0.75 -4.96
CA LYS A 27 -17.10 0.35 -5.94
C LYS A 27 -15.77 0.43 -6.69
N VAL A 28 -14.64 0.29 -6.00
CA VAL A 28 -13.30 0.31 -6.62
C VAL A 28 -13.16 -0.87 -7.58
N ILE A 29 -13.52 -2.08 -7.16
CA ILE A 29 -13.46 -3.29 -8.01
C ILE A 29 -14.37 -3.14 -9.23
N SER A 30 -15.62 -2.70 -9.04
CA SER A 30 -16.56 -2.49 -10.13
C SER A 30 -16.04 -1.46 -11.14
N THR A 31 -15.40 -0.39 -10.67
CA THR A 31 -14.79 0.64 -11.53
C THR A 31 -13.60 0.07 -12.27
N ALA A 32 -12.67 -0.59 -11.57
CA ALA A 32 -11.45 -1.17 -12.13
C ALA A 32 -11.74 -2.20 -13.24
N ASN A 33 -12.78 -3.03 -13.06
CA ASN A 33 -13.19 -4.02 -14.06
C ASN A 33 -13.70 -3.41 -15.37
N GLY A 34 -14.14 -2.15 -15.35
CA GLY A 34 -14.58 -1.41 -16.53
C GLY A 34 -13.53 -0.47 -17.11
N MET A 35 -12.35 -0.36 -16.50
CA MET A 35 -11.31 0.57 -16.93
C MET A 35 -10.49 0.00 -18.09
N ASP A 36 -10.18 0.88 -19.04
CA ASP A 36 -9.09 0.63 -19.97
C ASP A 36 -7.75 0.96 -19.29
N LEU A 37 -6.95 -0.07 -19.03
CA LEU A 37 -5.72 0.04 -18.25
C LEU A 37 -4.61 0.86 -18.94
N ILE A 38 -4.69 1.06 -20.26
CA ILE A 38 -3.70 1.85 -20.99
C ILE A 38 -4.09 3.33 -21.11
N THR A 39 -5.33 3.69 -20.77
CA THR A 39 -5.78 5.08 -20.83
C THR A 39 -4.96 5.95 -19.86
N PRO A 40 -4.31 7.04 -20.35
CA PRO A 40 -3.63 8.00 -19.48
C PRO A 40 -4.61 8.71 -18.55
N MET A 41 -4.21 8.91 -17.30
CA MET A 41 -4.99 9.61 -16.28
C MET A 41 -4.11 10.60 -15.51
N THR A 42 -4.70 11.74 -15.15
CA THR A 42 -4.11 12.67 -14.20
C THR A 42 -4.18 12.09 -12.79
N THR A 43 -3.03 11.86 -12.15
CA THR A 43 -2.94 11.33 -10.78
C THR A 43 -2.16 12.30 -9.87
N PRO A 44 -2.22 12.14 -8.54
CA PRO A 44 -1.36 12.90 -7.62
C PRO A 44 0.15 12.72 -7.87
N LEU A 45 0.54 11.64 -8.57
CA LEU A 45 1.92 11.30 -8.93
C LEU A 45 2.29 11.73 -10.36
N GLY A 46 1.40 12.46 -11.03
CA GLY A 46 1.55 12.87 -12.43
C GLY A 46 0.66 12.08 -13.39
N GLU A 47 0.82 12.35 -14.69
CA GLU A 47 0.15 11.63 -15.77
C GLU A 47 0.73 10.22 -15.93
N MET A 48 -0.12 9.19 -15.89
CA MET A 48 0.28 7.81 -16.12
C MET A 48 -0.89 6.94 -16.58
N PRO A 49 -0.64 5.76 -17.19
CA PRO A 49 -1.69 4.81 -17.50
C PRO A 49 -2.47 4.39 -16.27
N ALA A 50 -3.79 4.21 -16.44
CA ALA A 50 -4.71 3.70 -15.42
C ALA A 50 -4.20 2.45 -14.69
N GLY A 51 -3.67 1.48 -15.44
CA GLY A 51 -3.12 0.24 -14.91
C GLY A 51 -1.84 0.44 -14.11
N GLN A 52 -1.06 1.49 -14.36
CA GLN A 52 0.09 1.81 -13.53
C GLN A 52 -0.35 2.42 -12.20
N PHE A 53 -1.35 3.32 -12.24
CA PHE A 53 -1.85 3.97 -11.03
C PHE A 53 -2.48 2.98 -10.05
N ILE A 54 -3.31 2.04 -10.53
CA ILE A 54 -4.04 1.10 -9.66
C ILE A 54 -3.14 0.15 -8.86
N MET A 55 -1.89 -0.04 -9.29
CA MET A 55 -0.91 -0.85 -8.56
C MET A 55 -0.52 -0.19 -7.22
N THR A 56 -0.56 1.13 -7.12
CA THR A 56 -0.22 1.87 -5.89
C THR A 56 -1.17 1.56 -4.73
N PRO A 57 -2.49 1.81 -4.82
CA PRO A 57 -3.41 1.48 -3.74
C PRO A 57 -3.51 -0.02 -3.48
N MET A 58 -3.23 -0.87 -4.47
CA MET A 58 -3.16 -2.32 -4.26
C MET A 58 -2.00 -2.68 -3.30
N MET A 59 -0.81 -2.14 -3.54
CA MET A 59 0.36 -2.35 -2.67
C MET A 59 0.12 -1.79 -1.26
N ASP A 60 -0.47 -0.59 -1.15
CA ASP A 60 -0.83 -0.01 0.15
C ASP A 60 -1.75 -0.94 0.96
N MET A 61 -2.74 -1.57 0.32
CA MET A 61 -3.62 -2.53 1.00
C MET A 61 -2.88 -3.77 1.49
N VAL A 62 -1.88 -4.26 0.76
CA VAL A 62 -1.05 -5.40 1.21
C VAL A 62 -0.27 -5.03 2.46
N VAL A 63 0.41 -3.88 2.46
CA VAL A 63 1.21 -3.41 3.60
C VAL A 63 0.31 -3.10 4.81
N HIS A 64 -0.81 -2.42 4.62
CA HIS A 64 -1.70 -2.06 5.74
C HIS A 64 -2.49 -3.24 6.30
N ARG A 65 -2.82 -4.24 5.47
CA ARG A 65 -3.33 -5.53 5.97
C ARG A 65 -2.28 -6.17 6.89
N TRP A 66 -1.01 -6.18 6.47
CA TRP A 66 0.08 -6.69 7.29
C TRP A 66 0.23 -5.91 8.60
N ASP A 67 0.19 -4.58 8.55
CA ASP A 67 0.28 -3.70 9.73
C ASP A 67 -0.82 -4.06 10.75
N LEU A 68 -2.08 -4.17 10.30
CA LEU A 68 -3.22 -4.49 11.16
C LEU A 68 -3.17 -5.91 11.72
N ALA A 69 -2.84 -6.91 10.88
CA ALA A 69 -2.72 -8.29 11.32
C ALA A 69 -1.62 -8.44 12.37
N SER A 70 -0.46 -7.82 12.15
CA SER A 70 0.67 -7.81 13.09
C SER A 70 0.30 -7.15 14.42
N ALA A 71 -0.34 -5.98 14.38
CA ALA A 71 -0.73 -5.23 15.58
C ALA A 71 -1.79 -5.95 16.44
N THR A 72 -2.58 -6.83 15.82
CA THR A 72 -3.68 -7.57 16.47
C THR A 72 -3.35 -9.03 16.75
N GLY A 73 -2.11 -9.48 16.49
CA GLY A 73 -1.69 -10.87 16.71
C GLY A 73 -2.37 -11.89 15.79
N GLN A 74 -2.88 -11.46 14.64
CA GLN A 74 -3.45 -12.34 13.61
C GLN A 74 -2.34 -12.88 12.69
N ASN A 75 -2.69 -13.85 11.82
CA ASN A 75 -1.78 -14.27 10.76
C ASN A 75 -1.52 -13.08 9.81
N ASN A 76 -0.25 -12.72 9.67
CA ASN A 76 0.27 -11.62 8.87
C ASN A 76 1.15 -12.11 7.70
N ASP A 77 1.00 -13.36 7.26
CA ASP A 77 1.70 -13.89 6.09
C ASP A 77 1.22 -13.18 4.81
N ILE A 78 2.19 -12.73 4.02
CA ILE A 78 2.03 -12.20 2.67
C ILE A 78 2.51 -13.28 1.71
N ASP A 79 1.64 -13.63 0.76
CA ASP A 79 2.01 -14.54 -0.32
C ASP A 79 3.26 -14.03 -1.05
N SER A 80 4.22 -14.91 -1.32
CA SER A 80 5.51 -14.52 -1.89
C SER A 80 5.38 -13.91 -3.28
N SER A 81 4.43 -14.36 -4.10
CA SER A 81 4.19 -13.80 -5.43
C SER A 81 3.62 -12.38 -5.35
N ILE A 82 2.72 -12.13 -4.39
CA ILE A 82 2.18 -10.80 -4.12
C ILE A 82 3.28 -9.87 -3.59
N ALA A 83 4.15 -10.36 -2.70
CA ALA A 83 5.26 -9.59 -2.18
C ALA A 83 6.24 -9.17 -3.28
N GLU A 84 6.61 -10.07 -4.20
CA GLU A 84 7.48 -9.75 -5.34
C GLU A 84 6.84 -8.75 -6.31
N ILE A 85 5.52 -8.86 -6.56
CA ILE A 85 4.78 -7.84 -7.34
C ILE A 85 4.90 -6.48 -6.66
N CYS A 86 4.71 -6.42 -5.34
CA CYS A 86 4.80 -5.16 -4.58
C CYS A 86 6.22 -4.57 -4.61
N ILE A 87 7.25 -5.40 -4.51
CA ILE A 87 8.65 -4.97 -4.67
C ILE A 87 8.86 -4.35 -6.06
N GLY A 88 8.28 -4.94 -7.11
CA GLY A 88 8.36 -4.39 -8.47
C GLY A 88 7.71 -3.01 -8.62
N ILE A 89 6.65 -2.73 -7.87
CA ILE A 89 5.96 -1.42 -7.85
C ILE A 89 6.85 -0.36 -7.19
N LEU A 90 7.58 -0.73 -6.14
CA LEU A 90 8.50 0.14 -5.38
C LEU A 90 9.81 0.44 -6.12
N ALA A 91 9.78 0.56 -7.44
CA ALA A 91 10.94 0.94 -8.24
C ALA A 91 11.49 2.33 -7.81
N PRO A 92 12.80 2.60 -8.01
CA PRO A 92 13.52 3.71 -7.38
C PRO A 92 12.83 5.10 -7.34
N PRO A 93 12.23 5.65 -8.42
CA PRO A 93 11.61 6.97 -8.31
C PRO A 93 10.41 6.96 -7.35
N PHE A 94 9.62 5.88 -7.32
CA PHE A 94 8.45 5.80 -6.46
C PHE A 94 8.82 5.63 -4.98
N LEU A 95 9.79 4.75 -4.70
CA LEU A 95 10.27 4.52 -3.33
C LEU A 95 10.95 5.77 -2.76
N GLU A 96 11.82 6.42 -3.54
CA GLU A 96 12.48 7.65 -3.10
C GLU A 96 11.48 8.77 -2.81
N ASP A 97 10.47 8.95 -3.68
CA ASP A 97 9.42 9.94 -3.49
C ASP A 97 8.58 9.67 -2.23
N GLY A 98 8.22 8.39 -2.00
CA GLY A 98 7.50 7.94 -0.82
C GLY A 98 8.28 8.11 0.49
N CYS A 99 9.60 7.93 0.47
CA CYS A 99 10.46 8.23 1.61
C CYS A 99 10.53 9.74 1.87
N ARG A 100 10.71 10.56 0.82
CA ARG A 100 10.82 12.03 0.95
C ARG A 100 9.52 12.68 1.44
N ASN A 101 8.36 12.13 1.08
CA ASN A 101 7.06 12.67 1.49
C ASN A 101 6.52 12.06 2.80
N GLY A 102 7.24 11.10 3.40
CA GLY A 102 6.87 10.46 4.66
C GLY A 102 5.83 9.34 4.54
N ALA A 103 5.49 8.88 3.33
CA ALA A 103 4.63 7.71 3.13
C ALA A 103 5.31 6.40 3.58
N PHE A 104 6.63 6.32 3.46
CA PHE A 104 7.43 5.17 3.91
C PHE A 104 8.36 5.53 5.06
N GLY A 105 8.55 4.58 5.96
CA GLY A 105 9.56 4.69 7.01
C GLY A 105 10.98 4.51 6.45
N PRO A 106 12.03 4.78 7.25
CA PRO A 106 13.40 4.50 6.85
C PRO A 106 13.58 3.03 6.48
N GLU A 107 14.25 2.75 5.37
CA GLU A 107 14.50 1.38 4.90
C GLU A 107 15.18 0.54 5.99
N VAL A 108 14.64 -0.66 6.23
CA VAL A 108 15.24 -1.66 7.09
C VAL A 108 15.99 -2.65 6.21
N VAL A 109 17.30 -2.72 6.39
CA VAL A 109 18.17 -3.61 5.62
C VAL A 109 17.82 -5.07 5.92
N VAL A 110 17.40 -5.79 4.89
CA VAL A 110 17.08 -7.22 4.94
C VAL A 110 18.19 -8.00 4.24
N PRO A 111 18.68 -9.12 4.80
CA PRO A 111 19.64 -9.99 4.13
C PRO A 111 19.13 -10.43 2.75
N THR A 112 20.04 -10.67 1.80
CA THR A 112 19.68 -11.14 0.46
C THR A 112 19.00 -12.52 0.44
N THR A 113 19.16 -13.29 1.52
CA THR A 113 18.47 -14.56 1.76
C THR A 113 17.12 -14.40 2.46
N GLY A 114 16.71 -13.17 2.77
CA GLY A 114 15.42 -12.87 3.41
C GLY A 114 14.24 -13.19 2.48
N THR A 115 13.09 -13.46 3.09
CA THR A 115 11.84 -13.74 2.34
C THR A 115 11.39 -12.52 1.53
N ALA A 116 10.58 -12.74 0.49
CA ALA A 116 9.98 -11.65 -0.29
C ALA A 116 9.17 -10.69 0.60
N GLN A 117 8.43 -11.22 1.58
CA GLN A 117 7.74 -10.43 2.59
C GLN A 117 8.71 -9.56 3.40
N ALA A 118 9.79 -10.13 3.94
CA ALA A 118 10.77 -9.38 4.72
C ALA A 118 11.39 -8.25 3.88
N ARG A 119 11.72 -8.53 2.61
CA ARG A 119 12.26 -7.53 1.68
C ARG A 119 11.24 -6.41 1.39
N LEU A 120 9.99 -6.76 1.06
CA LEU A 120 8.93 -5.77 0.84
C LEU A 120 8.77 -4.85 2.05
N LEU A 121 8.62 -5.43 3.24
CA LEU A 121 8.40 -4.70 4.48
C LEU A 121 9.61 -3.82 4.83
N GLY A 122 10.82 -4.34 4.59
CA GLY A 122 12.06 -3.58 4.81
C GLY A 122 12.15 -2.33 3.93
N LEU A 123 11.78 -2.43 2.64
CA LEU A 123 11.76 -1.28 1.71
C LEU A 123 10.87 -0.15 2.22
N VAL A 124 9.71 -0.48 2.82
CA VAL A 124 8.76 0.52 3.34
C VAL A 124 8.94 0.82 4.83
N GLY A 125 10.05 0.37 5.43
CA GLY A 125 10.46 0.69 6.79
C GLY A 125 9.75 -0.06 7.92
N ARG A 126 9.20 -1.25 7.64
CA ARG A 126 8.65 -2.17 8.65
C ARG A 126 9.66 -3.25 9.02
N THR A 127 9.56 -3.73 10.26
CA THR A 127 10.29 -4.90 10.75
C THR A 127 9.35 -6.09 10.86
N SER A 128 9.55 -7.11 10.03
CA SER A 128 9.00 -8.44 10.30
C SER A 128 9.96 -9.17 11.22
N SER A 129 9.46 -9.88 12.24
CA SER A 129 10.24 -10.93 12.87
C SER A 129 10.73 -11.87 11.76
N ILE A 130 12.05 -12.00 11.64
CA ILE A 130 12.73 -12.75 10.58
C ILE A 130 12.63 -14.24 10.86
#